data_AF-A0A845M377-F1
#
_entry.id   AF-A0A845M377-F1
#
_cell.length_a   1.000
_cell.length_b   1.000
_cell.length_c   1.000
_cell.angle_alpha   90.00
_cell.angle_beta   90.00
_cell.angle_gamma   90.00
#
_symmetry.space_group_name_H-M   'P 1'
#
loop_
_entity.id
_entity.type
_entity.pdbx_description
1 polymer ?
#
loop_
_entity_poly.entity_id
_entity_poly.type
_entity_poly.pdbx_seq_one_letter_code
_entity_poly.pdbx_strand_id
1 'polypeptide(L)'
;MFESHKSSGGWILALFGWIISAAVVPFIPEIMSGGRVLGYPLMEYVATIGLFAVVLLVVWIPAGIRASKLYRLNGPKRALFALLKVFVVQILIFTVIFRYFWNS
;
A
#
# COMPACT_ATOMS: atom_id res chain seq x y z
N MET A 1 12.90 27.40 -14.09
CA MET A 1 13.26 25.98 -13.83
C MET A 1 13.04 25.60 -12.35
N PHE A 2 11.86 25.89 -11.79
CA PHE A 2 11.59 25.76 -10.33
C PHE A 2 10.34 24.91 -9.99
N GLU A 3 9.78 24.15 -10.94
CA GLU A 3 8.65 23.24 -10.66
C GLU A 3 9.07 21.87 -10.09
N SER A 4 10.38 21.58 -10.06
CA SER A 4 10.93 20.25 -9.74
C SER A 4 10.71 19.80 -8.29
N HIS A 5 10.86 20.70 -7.31
CA HIS A 5 10.90 20.31 -5.88
C HIS A 5 9.54 20.02 -5.23
N LYS A 6 8.44 20.57 -5.74
CA LYS A 6 7.09 20.29 -5.19
C LYS A 6 6.49 18.99 -5.72
N SER A 7 6.86 18.59 -6.94
CA SER A 7 6.46 17.29 -7.50
C SER A 7 7.08 16.13 -6.72
N SER A 8 8.32 16.30 -6.25
CA SER A 8 9.05 15.29 -5.49
C SER A 8 8.43 15.00 -4.12
N GLY A 9 7.84 16.01 -3.44
CA GLY A 9 7.26 15.83 -2.10
C GLY A 9 6.09 14.83 -2.04
N GLY A 10 5.19 14.86 -3.03
CA GLY A 10 4.08 13.90 -3.10
C GLY A 10 4.52 12.47 -3.42
N TRP A 11 5.53 12.32 -4.29
CA TRP A 11 6.14 11.04 -4.60
C TRP A 11 6.91 10.43 -3.42
N ILE A 12 7.61 11.26 -2.64
CA ILE A 12 8.30 10.83 -1.42
C ILE A 12 7.26 10.30 -0.40
N LEU A 13 6.16 11.04 -0.18
CA LEU A 13 5.09 10.58 0.70
C LEU A 13 4.44 9.28 0.20
N ALA A 14 4.23 9.16 -1.11
CA ALA A 14 3.70 7.94 -1.71
C ALA A 14 4.67 6.75 -1.57
N LEU A 15 5.98 6.99 -1.69
CA LEU A 15 7.01 5.98 -1.48
C LEU A 15 7.01 5.48 -0.03
N PHE A 16 6.92 6.39 0.95
CA PHE A 16 6.79 5.99 2.35
C PHE A 16 5.55 5.15 2.60
N GLY A 17 4.40 5.56 2.05
CA GLY A 17 3.16 4.79 2.14
C GLY A 17 3.27 3.42 1.47
N TRP A 18 3.95 3.33 0.34
CA TRP A 18 4.23 2.07 -0.35
C TRP A 18 5.12 1.14 0.48
N ILE A 19 6.21 1.65 1.07
CA ILE A 19 7.12 0.87 1.92
C ILE A 19 6.37 0.32 3.14
N ILE A 20 5.60 1.18 3.83
CA ILE A 20 4.80 0.76 4.99
C ILE A 20 3.79 -0.32 4.56
N SER A 21 3.14 -0.13 3.42
CA SER A 21 2.18 -1.11 2.90
C SER A 21 2.83 -2.44 2.54
N ALA A 22 4.00 -2.42 1.91
CA ALA A 22 4.76 -3.61 1.57
C ALA A 22 5.20 -4.38 2.83
N ALA A 23 5.51 -3.66 3.91
CA ALA A 23 5.84 -4.26 5.20
C ALA A 23 4.60 -4.80 5.92
N VAL A 24 3.44 -4.13 5.86
CA VAL A 24 2.25 -4.49 6.67
C VAL A 24 1.38 -5.56 6.00
N VAL A 25 1.15 -5.46 4.68
CA VAL A 25 0.20 -6.34 3.96
C VAL A 25 0.53 -7.84 4.10
N PRO A 26 1.80 -8.29 4.02
CA PRO A 26 2.13 -9.71 4.19
C PRO A 26 1.76 -10.29 5.55
N PHE A 27 1.70 -9.47 6.61
CA PHE A 27 1.35 -9.93 7.96
C PHE A 27 -0.15 -9.88 8.27
N ILE A 28 -0.98 -9.29 7.41
CA ILE A 28 -2.44 -9.31 7.57
C ILE A 28 -2.99 -10.73 7.82
N PRO A 29 -2.62 -11.78 7.06
CA PRO A 29 -3.09 -13.14 7.32
C PRO A 29 -2.64 -13.69 8.67
N GLU A 30 -1.41 -13.39 9.12
CA GLU A 30 -0.93 -13.80 10.46
C GLU A 30 -1.75 -13.11 11.57
N ILE A 31 -2.04 -11.82 11.41
CA ILE A 31 -2.87 -11.05 12.35
C ILE A 31 -4.31 -11.59 12.38
N MET A 32 -4.88 -11.95 11.22
CA MET A 32 -6.26 -12.46 11.13
C MET A 32 -6.41 -13.90 11.63
N SER A 33 -5.40 -14.75 11.46
CA SER A 33 -5.42 -16.16 11.89
C SER A 33 -5.03 -16.38 13.35
N GLY A 34 -4.51 -15.35 14.03
CA GLY A 34 -4.15 -15.41 15.45
C GLY A 34 -2.94 -16.30 15.76
N GLY A 35 -2.19 -16.73 14.73
CA GLY A 35 -1.05 -17.62 14.86
C GLY A 35 -0.01 -17.38 13.76
N ARG A 36 1.20 -17.92 13.95
CA ARG A 36 2.26 -17.83 12.93
C ARG A 36 1.89 -18.69 11.74
N VAL A 37 1.80 -18.09 10.55
CA VAL A 37 1.61 -18.77 9.26
C VAL A 37 2.94 -19.41 8.81
N LEU A 38 3.66 -20.07 9.73
CA LEU A 38 4.95 -20.74 9.48
C LEU A 38 4.81 -22.10 8.77
N GLY A 39 3.58 -22.55 8.49
CA GLY A 39 3.28 -23.83 7.84
C GLY A 39 2.89 -23.74 6.37
N TYR A 40 2.84 -22.55 5.77
CA TYR A 40 2.49 -22.42 4.35
C TYR A 40 3.65 -22.86 3.46
N PRO A 41 3.40 -23.56 2.33
CA PRO A 41 4.42 -23.86 1.35
C PRO A 41 5.10 -22.56 0.93
N LEU A 42 6.42 -22.47 1.09
CA LEU A 42 7.22 -21.28 0.78
C LEU A 42 6.89 -20.70 -0.61
N MET A 43 6.57 -21.56 -1.58
CA MET A 43 6.11 -21.21 -2.92
C MET A 43 4.81 -20.39 -2.95
N GLU A 44 3.79 -20.78 -2.17
CA GLU A 44 2.53 -20.06 -2.08
C GLU A 44 2.74 -18.72 -1.38
N TYR A 45 3.58 -18.70 -0.34
CA TYR A 45 3.94 -17.47 0.36
C TYR A 45 4.64 -16.46 -0.56
N VAL A 46 5.63 -16.91 -1.34
CA VAL A 46 6.35 -16.07 -2.32
C VAL A 46 5.43 -15.60 -3.45
N ALA A 47 4.56 -16.47 -3.98
CA ALA A 47 3.59 -16.10 -5.01
C ALA A 47 2.61 -15.03 -4.50
N THR A 48 2.16 -15.15 -3.25
CA THR A 48 1.24 -14.19 -2.63
C THR A 48 1.94 -12.84 -2.39
N ILE A 49 3.20 -12.85 -1.92
CA ILE A 49 4.02 -11.63 -1.80
C ILE A 49 4.22 -10.96 -3.17
N GLY A 50 4.52 -11.74 -4.22
CA GLY A 50 4.68 -11.22 -5.58
C GLY A 50 3.41 -10.56 -6.11
N LEU A 51 2.26 -11.22 -5.92
CA LEU A 51 0.96 -10.66 -6.27
C LEU A 51 0.68 -9.36 -5.49
N PHE A 52 1.02 -9.31 -4.19
CA PHE A 52 0.90 -8.10 -3.39
C PHE A 52 1.79 -6.98 -3.86
N ALA A 53 3.04 -7.25 -4.21
CA ALA A 53 3.94 -6.24 -4.76
C ALA A 53 3.38 -5.61 -6.04
N VAL A 54 2.79 -6.42 -6.93
CA VAL A 54 2.15 -5.93 -8.16
C VAL A 54 0.93 -5.07 -7.85
N VAL A 55 0.02 -5.54 -6.98
CA VAL A 55 -1.17 -4.77 -6.58
C VAL A 55 -0.76 -3.45 -5.90
N LEU A 56 0.26 -3.49 -5.04
CA LEU A 56 0.84 -2.31 -4.42
C LEU A 56 1.33 -1.31 -5.46
N LEU A 57 2.08 -1.75 -6.47
CA LEU A 57 2.54 -0.85 -7.54
C LEU A 57 1.37 -0.23 -8.31
N VAL A 58 0.37 -1.02 -8.68
CA VAL A 58 -0.81 -0.55 -9.42
C VAL A 58 -1.63 0.48 -8.63
N VAL A 59 -1.70 0.35 -7.30
CA VAL A 59 -2.42 1.31 -6.44
C VAL A 59 -1.57 2.55 -6.16
N TRP A 60 -0.29 2.39 -5.84
CA TRP A 60 0.55 3.49 -5.35
C TRP A 60 1.09 4.40 -6.45
N ILE A 61 1.27 3.91 -7.68
CA ILE A 61 1.67 4.76 -8.82
C ILE A 61 0.63 5.88 -9.09
N PRO A 62 -0.66 5.58 -9.33
CA PRO A 62 -1.67 6.62 -9.53
C PRO A 62 -1.93 7.44 -8.25
N ALA A 63 -1.79 6.83 -7.06
CA ALA A 63 -1.87 7.56 -5.80
C ALA A 63 -0.74 8.60 -5.67
N GLY A 64 0.48 8.25 -6.07
CA GLY A 64 1.63 9.15 -6.12
C GLY A 64 1.42 10.31 -7.09
N ILE A 65 0.92 10.04 -8.30
CA ILE A 65 0.58 11.10 -9.27
C ILE A 65 -0.46 12.07 -8.69
N ARG A 66 -1.53 11.54 -8.07
CA ARG A 66 -2.58 12.36 -7.45
C ARG A 66 -2.06 13.12 -6.22
N ALA A 67 -1.26 12.49 -5.38
CA ALA A 67 -0.67 13.09 -4.20
C ALA A 67 0.30 14.22 -4.56
N SER A 68 1.11 14.07 -5.61
CA SER A 68 2.01 15.13 -6.10
C SER A 68 1.26 16.34 -6.65
N LYS A 69 0.13 16.13 -7.35
CA LYS A 69 -0.77 17.23 -7.74
C LYS A 69 -1.39 17.93 -6.52
N LEU A 70 -1.88 17.16 -5.56
CA LEU A 70 -2.46 17.67 -4.31
C LEU A 70 -1.44 18.42 -3.44
N TYR A 71 -0.21 17.92 -3.37
CA TYR A 71 0.89 18.52 -2.63
C TYR A 71 1.25 19.89 -3.19
N ARG A 72 1.29 20.01 -4.53
CA ARG A 72 1.58 21.27 -5.22
C ARG A 72 0.50 22.33 -5.00
N LEU A 73 -0.77 21.94 -5.03
CA LEU A 73 -1.92 22.87 -4.98
C LEU A 73 -2.38 23.21 -3.56
N ASN A 74 -2.42 22.20 -2.68
CA ASN A 74 -3.07 22.30 -1.37
C ASN A 74 -2.13 22.03 -0.19
N GLY A 75 -0.83 21.84 -0.47
CA GLY A 75 0.20 21.59 0.54
C GLY A 75 0.24 20.15 1.08
N PRO A 76 1.17 19.88 2.01
CA PRO A 76 1.50 18.52 2.46
C PRO A 76 0.37 17.81 3.21
N LYS A 77 -0.38 18.54 4.04
CA LYS A 77 -1.42 17.95 4.91
C LYS A 77 -2.52 17.25 4.10
N ARG A 78 -2.99 17.87 3.01
CA ARG A 78 -4.05 17.29 2.17
C ARG A 78 -3.53 16.11 1.33
N ALA A 79 -2.28 16.15 0.88
CA ALA A 79 -1.65 15.03 0.19
C ALA A 79 -1.52 13.81 1.12
N LEU A 80 -1.08 14.02 2.36
CA LEU A 80 -1.02 12.97 3.38
C LEU A 80 -2.40 12.36 3.65
N PHE A 81 -3.43 13.19 3.84
CA PHE A 81 -4.79 12.70 4.11
C PHE A 81 -5.36 11.89 2.93
N ALA A 82 -5.03 12.26 1.69
CA ALA A 82 -5.41 11.50 0.51
C ALA A 82 -4.71 10.14 0.45
N LEU A 83 -3.39 10.10 0.73
CA LEU A 83 -2.63 8.85 0.80
C LEU A 83 -3.09 7.94 1.94
N LEU A 84 -3.47 8.52 3.09
CA LEU A 84 -4.04 7.76 4.22
C LEU A 84 -5.34 7.06 3.82
N LYS A 85 -6.22 7.72 3.06
CA LYS A 85 -7.44 7.10 2.52
C LYS A 85 -7.11 5.93 1.59
N VAL A 86 -6.12 6.11 0.70
CA VAL A 86 -5.66 5.03 -0.20
C VAL A 86 -5.17 3.84 0.62
N PHE A 87 -4.37 4.09 1.66
CA PHE A 87 -3.87 3.05 2.56
C PHE A 87 -4.99 2.29 3.27
N VAL A 88 -5.99 3.00 3.83
CA VAL A 88 -7.13 2.36 4.50
C VAL A 88 -7.96 1.52 3.52
N VAL A 89 -8.27 2.05 2.33
CA VAL A 89 -9.01 1.31 1.30
C VAL A 89 -8.23 0.07 0.86
N GLN A 90 -6.92 0.19 0.72
CA GLN A 90 -6.05 -0.93 0.37
C GLN A 90 -6.07 -2.02 1.44
N ILE A 91 -5.96 -1.65 2.73
CA ILE A 91 -6.06 -2.62 3.83
C ILE A 91 -7.41 -3.33 3.78
N LEU A 92 -8.51 -2.60 3.61
CA LEU A 92 -9.85 -3.18 3.52
C LEU A 92 -9.96 -4.17 2.36
N ILE A 93 -9.45 -3.82 1.18
CA ILE A 93 -9.43 -4.73 0.02
C ILE A 93 -8.65 -6.00 0.35
N PHE A 94 -7.47 -5.89 0.95
CA PHE A 94 -6.67 -7.05 1.31
C PHE A 94 -7.33 -7.90 2.39
N THR A 95 -7.91 -7.29 3.42
CA THR A 95 -8.68 -8.00 4.44
C THR A 95 -9.84 -8.78 3.82
N VAL A 96 -10.54 -8.20 2.85
CA VAL A 96 -11.63 -8.88 2.13
C VAL A 96 -11.09 -10.06 1.31
N ILE A 97 -10.03 -9.84 0.53
CA ILE A 97 -9.37 -10.91 -0.25
C ILE A 97 -8.96 -12.05 0.69
N PHE A 98 -8.23 -11.77 1.77
CA PHE A 98 -7.81 -12.80 2.72
C PHE A 98 -8.99 -13.52 3.39
N ARG A 99 -10.04 -12.79 3.79
CA ARG A 99 -11.22 -13.42 4.38
C ARG A 99 -11.87 -14.43 3.43
N TYR A 100 -11.96 -14.12 2.14
CA TYR A 100 -12.58 -15.02 1.17
C TYR A 100 -11.65 -16.17 0.76
N PHE A 101 -10.36 -15.90 0.53
CA PHE A 101 -9.40 -16.90 0.04
C PHE A 101 -8.80 -17.79 1.12
N TRP A 102 -8.81 -17.38 2.39
CA TRP A 102 -8.09 -18.07 3.47
C TRP A 102 -8.99 -18.67 4.55
N ASN A 103 -10.23 -18.19 4.66
CA ASN A 103 -11.23 -18.69 5.62
C ASN A 103 -12.37 -19.49 4.96
N SER A 104 -12.26 -19.79 3.65
CA SER A 104 -13.13 -20.75 2.94
C SER A 104 -12.42 -22.08 2.79
#